data_AF-W7DHZ1-F1
#
_entry.id   AF-W7DHZ1-F1
#
_cell.length_a   1.000
_cell.length_b   1.000
_cell.length_c   1.000
_cell.angle_alpha   90.00
_cell.angle_beta   90.00
_cell.angle_gamma   90.00
#
_symmetry.space_group_name_H-M   'P 1'
#
loop_
_entity.id
_entity.type
_entity.pdbx_description
1 polymer ?
#
loop_
_entity_poly.entity_id
_entity_poly.type
_entity_poly.pdbx_seq_one_letter_code
_entity_poly.pdbx_strand_id
1 'polypeptide(L)' 'MIPERKKNNTQKATPNSETSGQKEQQSSQPDVTTGASQSGREIGEKNREYGNKLSDPNLSDAERQRIIEEKKNYNQSHR' A
#
# COMPACT_ATOMS: atom_id res chain seq x y z
N MET A 1 -27.63 -41.95 -4.16
CA MET A 1 -26.51 -42.83 -3.76
C MET A 1 -25.24 -42.23 -4.40
N ILE A 2 -24.32 -41.69 -3.60
CA ILE A 2 -23.07 -41.04 -4.03
C ILE A 2 -21.93 -42.07 -3.90
N PRO A 3 -20.87 -41.97 -4.73
CA PRO A 3 -19.52 -42.08 -4.15
C PRO A 3 -18.59 -40.93 -4.57
N GLU A 4 -17.94 -40.36 -3.56
CA GLU A 4 -16.84 -39.39 -3.65
C GLU A 4 -15.60 -39.99 -4.33
N ARG A 5 -14.80 -39.16 -5.04
CA ARG A 5 -13.34 -39.33 -5.13
C ARG A 5 -12.63 -37.98 -5.10
N LYS A 6 -11.90 -37.75 -4.01
CA LYS A 6 -10.92 -36.70 -3.78
C LYS A 6 -9.77 -36.78 -4.79
N LYS A 7 -9.25 -35.64 -5.26
CA LYS A 7 -7.86 -35.54 -5.72
C LYS A 7 -7.20 -34.29 -5.15
N ASN A 8 -6.07 -34.56 -4.50
CA ASN A 8 -5.23 -33.66 -3.74
C ASN A 8 -4.35 -32.77 -4.65
N ASN A 9 -4.13 -31.54 -4.17
CA ASN A 9 -2.84 -30.89 -3.93
C ASN A 9 -1.64 -31.08 -4.90
N THR A 10 -1.05 -29.92 -5.20
CA THR A 10 0.40 -29.59 -5.32
C THR A 10 1.07 -29.47 -6.71
N GLN A 11 1.77 -28.32 -6.86
CA GLN A 11 2.95 -27.99 -7.70
C GLN A 11 2.69 -27.69 -9.18
N LYS A 12 3.34 -26.77 -9.89
CA LYS A 12 4.32 -25.68 -9.66
C LYS A 12 4.73 -25.31 -11.11
N ALA A 13 4.64 -24.06 -11.56
CA ALA A 13 5.55 -23.46 -12.55
C ALA A 13 5.08 -22.07 -13.02
N THR A 14 5.96 -21.11 -12.78
CA THR A 14 6.09 -19.77 -13.40
C THR A 14 6.04 -19.79 -14.93
N PRO A 15 5.83 -18.60 -15.54
CA PRO A 15 6.89 -18.12 -16.40
C PRO A 15 7.35 -16.72 -15.97
N ASN A 16 8.62 -16.64 -15.60
CA ASN A 16 9.39 -15.41 -15.63
C ASN A 16 9.73 -15.14 -17.10
N SER A 17 9.36 -13.99 -17.62
CA SER A 17 10.02 -13.40 -18.79
C SER A 17 10.00 -11.90 -18.60
N GLU A 18 11.17 -11.41 -18.21
CA GLU A 18 11.58 -10.02 -18.30
C GLU A 18 11.33 -9.53 -19.73
N THR A 19 10.73 -8.35 -19.89
CA THR A 19 11.24 -7.30 -20.78
C THR A 19 10.60 -5.98 -20.37
N SER A 20 11.49 -5.02 -20.10
CA SER A 20 11.27 -3.60 -19.94
C SER A 20 10.08 -3.03 -20.69
N GLY A 21 9.20 -2.40 -19.92
CA GLY A 21 8.20 -1.47 -20.41
C GLY A 21 8.09 -0.33 -19.42
N GLN A 22 9.09 0.55 -19.40
CA GLN A 22 8.92 1.91 -18.93
C GLN A 22 7.77 2.52 -19.72
N LYS A 23 6.57 2.46 -19.16
CA LYS A 23 5.57 3.50 -19.37
C LYS A 23 5.48 4.20 -18.05
N GLU A 24 6.25 5.27 -17.95
CA GLU A 24 5.90 6.44 -17.17
C GLU A 24 4.46 6.79 -17.54
N GLN A 25 3.52 6.16 -16.87
CA GLN A 25 2.24 6.77 -16.64
C GLN A 25 2.59 7.90 -15.69
N GLN A 26 2.94 9.06 -16.28
CA GLN A 26 2.61 10.34 -15.68
C GLN A 26 1.15 10.23 -15.30
N SER A 27 0.94 9.77 -14.08
CA SER A 27 -0.27 10.06 -13.37
C SER A 27 -0.24 11.58 -13.29
N SER A 28 -0.92 12.24 -14.22
CA SER A 28 -1.53 13.54 -13.99
C SER A 28 -2.54 13.31 -12.87
N GLN A 29 -2.04 12.96 -11.68
CA GLN A 29 -2.75 13.12 -10.45
C GLN A 29 -3.09 14.61 -10.47
N PRO A 30 -4.39 14.97 -10.49
CA PRO A 30 -4.73 16.35 -10.23
C PRO A 30 -3.98 16.75 -8.96
N ASP A 31 -3.32 17.91 -8.97
CA ASP A 31 -2.76 18.47 -7.75
C ASP A 31 -3.95 18.81 -6.83
N VAL A 32 -4.46 17.79 -6.14
CA VAL A 32 -5.60 17.83 -5.22
C VAL A 32 -5.34 18.77 -4.06
N THR A 33 -4.11 19.27 -3.91
CA THR A 33 -3.78 20.31 -2.93
C THR A 33 -4.24 21.70 -3.34
N THR A 34 -4.64 21.91 -4.61
CA THR A 34 -5.09 23.22 -5.13
C THR A 34 -6.33 23.74 -4.39
N GLY A 35 -7.14 22.86 -3.78
CA GLY A 35 -8.31 23.23 -2.96
C GLY A 35 -8.20 22.87 -1.47
N ALA A 36 -7.09 22.27 -1.03
CA ALA A 36 -6.93 21.87 0.37
C ALA A 36 -6.50 23.08 1.23
N SER A 37 -7.11 23.24 2.41
CA SER A 37 -6.62 24.17 3.44
C SER A 37 -5.16 23.87 3.78
N GLN A 38 -4.44 24.85 4.34
CA GLN A 38 -3.06 24.64 4.78
C GLN A 38 -2.94 23.41 5.70
N SER A 39 -3.88 23.24 6.64
CA SER A 39 -3.95 22.05 7.50
C SER A 39 -4.16 20.75 6.72
N GLY A 40 -5.00 20.76 5.69
CA GLY A 40 -5.23 19.59 4.83
C GLY A 40 -3.99 19.18 4.05
N ARG A 41 -3.15 20.16 3.64
CA ARG A 41 -1.87 19.89 2.98
C ARG A 41 -0.89 19.23 3.95
N GLU A 42 -0.73 19.78 5.15
CA GLU A 42 0.15 19.25 6.19
C GLU A 42 -0.24 17.81 6.59
N ILE A 43 -1.54 17.55 6.78
CA ILE A 43 -2.06 16.20 7.07
C ILE A 43 -1.78 15.25 5.90
N GLY A 44 -1.96 15.72 4.66
CA GLY A 44 -1.68 14.95 3.45
C GLY A 44 -0.20 14.57 3.32
N GLU A 45 0.71 15.51 3.58
CA GLU A 45 2.16 15.28 3.58
C GLU A 45 2.57 14.26 4.64
N LYS A 46 2.06 14.41 5.88
CA LYS A 46 2.31 13.43 6.94
C LYS A 46 1.77 12.04 6.60
N ASN A 47 0.58 11.95 6.01
CA ASN A 47 0.02 10.68 5.56
C ASN A 47 0.83 10.04 4.43
N ARG A 48 1.40 10.85 3.53
CA ARG A 48 2.34 10.37 2.50
C ARG A 48 3.62 9.84 3.13
N GLU A 49 4.18 10.52 4.13
CA GLU A 49 5.36 10.07 4.88
C GLU A 49 5.13 8.70 5.53
N TYR A 50 4.00 8.51 6.21
CA TYR A 50 3.62 7.21 6.77
C TYR A 50 3.49 6.12 5.69
N GLY A 51 2.89 6.46 4.54
CA GLY A 51 2.79 5.54 3.40
C GLY A 51 4.15 5.09 2.89
N ASN A 52 5.11 6.03 2.77
CA ASN A 52 6.48 5.72 2.34
C ASN A 52 7.17 4.77 3.32
N LYS A 53 7.05 4.99 4.64
CA LYS A 53 7.62 4.08 5.63
C LYS A 53 6.99 2.68 5.56
N LEU A 54 5.67 2.60 5.37
CA LEU A 54 4.95 1.33 5.26
C LEU A 54 5.22 0.59 3.94
N SER A 55 5.75 1.29 2.92
CA SER A 55 6.11 0.68 1.64
C SER A 55 7.40 -0.14 1.71
N ASP A 56 8.21 0.03 2.77
CA ASP A 56 9.43 -0.73 2.96
C ASP A 56 9.11 -2.23 3.17
N PRO A 57 9.58 -3.13 2.28
CA PRO A 57 9.36 -4.57 2.41
C PRO A 57 10.17 -5.20 3.54
N ASN A 58 11.21 -4.54 4.04
CA ASN A 58 12.05 -5.04 5.14
C ASN A 58 11.56 -4.59 6.52
N LEU A 59 10.49 -3.79 6.57
CA LEU A 59 9.92 -3.32 7.81
C LEU A 59 9.32 -4.49 8.60
N SER A 60 9.69 -4.64 9.87
CA SER A 60 9.12 -5.70 10.72
C SER A 60 7.62 -5.47 10.95
N ASP A 61 6.89 -6.55 11.23
CA ASP A 61 5.45 -6.45 11.52
C ASP A 61 5.18 -5.53 12.73
N ALA A 62 6.04 -5.58 13.76
CA ALA A 62 5.90 -4.74 14.94
C ALA A 62 6.06 -3.24 14.62
N GLU A 63 7.07 -2.89 13.81
CA GLU A 63 7.27 -1.51 13.36
C GLU A 63 6.14 -1.06 12.45
N ARG A 64 5.67 -1.94 11.55
CA ARG A 64 4.52 -1.67 10.68
C ARG A 64 3.28 -1.34 11.51
N GLN A 65 2.98 -2.12 12.54
CA GLN A 65 1.84 -1.86 13.43
C GLN A 65 2.00 -0.55 14.19
N ARG A 66 3.19 -0.28 14.73
CA ARG A 66 3.48 0.99 15.41
C ARG A 66 3.22 2.20 14.50
N ILE A 67 3.69 2.15 13.25
CA ILE A 67 3.50 3.22 12.28
C ILE A 67 2.01 3.41 11.93
N ILE A 68 1.26 2.31 11.80
CA ILE A 68 -0.19 2.36 11.56
C ILE A 68 -0.91 3.04 12.74
N GLU A 69 -0.55 2.68 13.97
CA GLU A 69 -1.13 3.26 15.19
C GLU A 69 -0.79 4.74 15.33
N GLU A 70 0.48 5.11 15.12
CA GLU A 70 0.93 6.51 15.12
C GLU A 70 0.17 7.33 14.06
N LYS A 71 0.04 6.81 12.83
CA LYS A 71 -0.75 7.45 11.77
C LYS A 71 -2.21 7.62 12.17
N LYS A 72 -2.82 6.60 12.78
CA LYS A 72 -4.22 6.66 13.22
C LYS A 72 -4.42 7.75 14.27
N ASN A 73 -3.55 7.81 15.28
CA ASN A 73 -3.60 8.80 16.34
C ASN A 73 -3.39 10.22 15.80
N TYR A 74 -2.43 10.41 14.88
CA TYR A 74 -2.21 11.69 14.21
C TYR A 74 -3.46 12.16 13.45
N ASN A 75 -4.06 11.29 12.64
CA ASN A 75 -5.27 11.66 11.91
C ASN A 75 -6.45 11.94 12.84
N GLN A 76 -6.58 11.20 13.95
CA GLN A 76 -7.62 11.43 14.96
C GLN A 76 -7.49 12.77 15.67
N SER A 77 -6.27 13.21 15.98
CA SER A 77 -6.03 14.51 16.62
C SER A 77 -6.19 15.72 15.68
N HIS A 78 -6.21 15.47 14.36
CA HIS A 78 -6.35 16.50 13.32
C HIS A 78 -7.69 16.39 12.55
N ARG A 79 -8.69 15.72 13.14
CA ARG A 79 -10.07 15.68 12.60
C ARG A 79 -10.89 16.91 12.98
#